data_AF-A3IZM3-F1
#
_entry.id   AF-A3IZM3-F1
#
_cell.length_a   1.000
_cell.length_b   1.000
_cell.length_c   1.000
_cell.angle_alpha   90.00
_cell.angle_beta   90.00
_cell.angle_gamma   90.00
#
_symmetry.space_group_name_H-M   'P 1'
#
loop_
_entity.id
_entity.type
_entity.pdbx_description
1 polymer ?
#
loop_
_entity_poly.entity_id
_entity_poly.type
_entity_poly.pdbx_seq_one_letter_code
_entity_poly.pdbx_strand_id
1 'polypeptide(L)'
;MEPTTEIIHLDLEEIRRDGGTQPRAKIDLQHIKRLEEQIEDGQEIEPVVVFYDRNDYWLADGFHRWNAHRNQEEPTIRAIIYHGTRREAVLYSVGANADHKPALPRSRADKRKAVLTLLNDPEWKQWSDREIARQCKVSDRTVNRLRHSICDNDADTKLNKTRKVKRGDTEYIIDTSKIGKSQITHPETIDNKDKNLTENRKVADTKIKVTTDEILIAFLSNVEQMSPEQVKAAIKAIASSHPDLLKNLHLTD
;
A
#
# COMPACT_ATOMS: atom_id res chain seq x y z
N MET A 1 -21.91 -6.21 -3.38
CA MET A 1 -22.03 -6.45 -1.93
C MET A 1 -22.99 -5.41 -1.41
N GLU A 2 -24.12 -5.85 -0.88
CA GLU A 2 -25.11 -4.95 -0.31
C GLU A 2 -24.77 -4.76 1.18
N PRO A 3 -24.61 -3.52 1.66
CA PRO A 3 -24.50 -3.26 3.09
C PRO A 3 -25.77 -3.66 3.81
N THR A 4 -25.67 -4.01 5.09
CA THR A 4 -26.85 -3.88 5.97
C THR A 4 -27.33 -2.45 5.90
N THR A 5 -28.61 -2.25 5.59
CA THR A 5 -29.21 -0.90 5.52
C THR A 5 -29.30 -0.25 6.92
N GLU A 6 -29.14 -1.05 7.98
CA GLU A 6 -29.20 -0.63 9.36
C GLU A 6 -27.81 -0.30 9.92
N ILE A 7 -27.73 0.80 10.68
CA ILE A 7 -26.57 1.16 11.50
C ILE A 7 -26.68 0.40 12.81
N ILE A 8 -25.66 -0.37 13.13
CA ILE A 8 -25.59 -1.22 14.32
C ILE A 8 -24.53 -0.66 15.28
N HIS A 9 -24.76 -0.77 16.59
CA HIS A 9 -23.71 -0.49 17.57
C HIS A 9 -22.90 -1.75 17.81
N LEU A 10 -21.59 -1.68 17.59
CA LEU A 10 -20.65 -2.76 17.85
C LEU A 10 -19.74 -2.36 19.01
N ASP A 11 -19.41 -3.32 19.87
CA ASP A 11 -18.38 -3.12 20.88
C ASP A 11 -17.02 -2.90 20.22
N LEU A 12 -16.24 -1.94 20.70
CA LEU A 12 -14.94 -1.65 20.10
C LEU A 12 -13.98 -2.83 20.15
N GLU A 13 -14.14 -3.71 21.15
CA GLU A 13 -13.32 -4.90 21.35
C GLU A 13 -13.60 -6.01 20.33
N GLU A 14 -14.82 -6.07 19.78
CA GLU A 14 -15.18 -7.02 18.72
C GLU A 14 -14.56 -6.65 17.37
N ILE A 15 -14.17 -5.38 17.19
CA ILE A 15 -13.68 -4.86 15.92
C ILE A 15 -12.17 -5.08 15.78
N ARG A 16 -11.81 -6.02 14.89
CA ARG A 16 -10.45 -6.34 14.48
C ARG A 16 -9.87 -5.26 13.56
N ARG A 17 -8.64 -4.81 13.87
CA ARG A 17 -7.89 -3.77 13.14
C ARG A 17 -6.57 -4.27 12.54
N ASP A 18 -6.19 -5.49 12.88
CA ASP A 18 -4.96 -6.18 12.50
C ASP A 18 -5.07 -6.95 11.16
N GLY A 19 -6.21 -6.85 10.46
CA GLY A 19 -6.48 -7.54 9.21
C GLY A 19 -5.73 -7.00 7.97
N GLY A 20 -4.78 -6.08 8.14
CA GLY A 20 -4.11 -5.38 7.03
C GLY A 20 -4.98 -4.35 6.31
N THR A 21 -6.10 -3.96 6.93
CA THR A 21 -7.14 -3.11 6.33
C THR A 21 -6.86 -1.62 6.44
N GLN A 22 -5.80 -1.18 7.13
CA GLN A 22 -5.47 0.25 7.29
C GLN A 22 -4.74 0.81 6.05
N PRO A 23 -5.41 1.57 5.15
CA PRO A 23 -4.77 2.14 3.96
C PRO A 23 -3.91 3.36 4.28
N ARG A 24 -4.08 4.00 5.45
CA ARG A 24 -3.32 5.19 5.84
C ARG A 24 -1.90 4.84 6.22
N ALA A 25 -0.95 5.65 5.77
CA ALA A 25 0.47 5.48 6.12
C ALA A 25 0.71 5.76 7.61
N LYS A 26 0.00 6.74 8.16
CA LYS A 26 0.05 7.13 9.57
C LYS A 26 -1.34 7.52 10.06
N ILE A 27 -1.56 7.34 11.36
CA ILE A 27 -2.71 7.91 12.06
C ILE A 27 -2.45 9.41 12.28
N ASP A 28 -3.49 10.22 12.07
CA ASP A 28 -3.43 11.68 12.26
C ASP A 28 -4.05 12.02 13.61
N LEU A 29 -3.20 12.32 14.58
CA LEU A 29 -3.62 12.62 15.94
C LEU A 29 -4.42 13.92 16.03
N GLN A 30 -4.15 14.90 15.16
CA GLN A 30 -4.90 16.16 15.16
C GLN A 30 -6.32 15.92 14.62
N HIS A 31 -6.47 15.04 13.63
CA HIS A 31 -7.79 14.64 13.18
C HIS A 31 -8.56 13.86 14.25
N ILE A 32 -7.90 12.98 14.99
CA ILE A 32 -8.52 12.27 16.13
C ILE A 32 -9.03 13.26 17.17
N LYS A 33 -8.21 14.23 17.58
CA LYS A 33 -8.64 15.26 18.55
C LYS A 33 -9.88 16.03 18.12
N ARG A 34 -9.96 16.41 16.84
CA ARG A 34 -11.18 17.06 16.32
C ARG A 34 -12.40 16.14 16.38
N LEU A 35 -12.22 14.83 16.16
CA LEU A 35 -13.31 13.86 16.31
C LEU A 35 -13.68 13.69 17.78
N GLU A 36 -12.71 13.67 18.70
CA GLU A 36 -12.95 13.63 20.14
C GLU A 36 -13.77 14.83 20.61
N GLU A 37 -13.40 16.05 20.20
CA GLU A 37 -14.16 17.29 20.46
C GLU A 37 -15.61 17.19 19.93
N GLN A 38 -15.79 16.63 18.72
CA GLN A 38 -17.13 16.41 18.17
C GLN A 38 -17.96 15.42 19.01
N ILE A 39 -17.35 14.35 19.53
CA ILE A 39 -18.03 13.40 20.43
C ILE A 39 -18.43 14.11 21.73
N GLU A 40 -17.53 14.88 22.35
CA GLU A 40 -17.78 15.63 23.59
C GLU A 40 -18.91 16.65 23.43
N ASP A 41 -18.97 17.32 22.28
CA ASP A 41 -20.04 18.25 21.92
C ASP A 41 -21.39 17.55 21.63
N GLY A 42 -21.44 16.22 21.69
CA GLY A 42 -22.62 15.42 21.37
C GLY A 42 -22.97 15.40 19.87
N GLN A 43 -22.00 15.71 19.00
CA GLN A 43 -22.21 15.64 17.56
C GLN A 43 -22.24 14.19 17.09
N GLU A 44 -23.16 13.91 16.18
CA GLU A 44 -23.31 12.58 15.61
C GLU A 44 -22.23 12.34 14.54
N ILE A 45 -21.27 11.48 14.82
CA ILE A 45 -20.20 11.11 13.88
C ILE A 45 -20.68 10.03 12.91
N GLU A 46 -20.22 10.12 11.66
CA GLU A 46 -20.45 9.09 10.64
C GLU A 46 -20.05 7.69 11.12
N PRO A 47 -20.83 6.65 10.82
CA PRO A 47 -20.51 5.29 11.24
C PRO A 47 -19.19 4.78 10.63
N VAL A 48 -18.57 3.82 11.30
CA VAL A 48 -17.44 3.05 10.74
C VAL A 48 -17.95 2.01 9.74
N VAL A 49 -17.09 1.57 8.83
CA VAL A 49 -17.42 0.49 7.90
C VAL A 49 -16.69 -0.77 8.32
N VAL A 50 -17.44 -1.84 8.53
CA VAL A 50 -16.94 -3.12 9.03
C VAL A 50 -17.37 -4.25 8.11
N PHE A 51 -16.51 -5.24 7.94
CA PHE A 51 -16.80 -6.47 7.20
C PHE A 51 -16.89 -7.64 8.15
N TYR A 52 -17.97 -8.40 8.09
CA TYR A 52 -18.17 -9.59 8.90
C TYR A 52 -18.03 -10.86 8.07
N ASP A 53 -17.04 -11.69 8.41
CA ASP A 53 -16.71 -12.92 7.67
C ASP A 53 -17.34 -14.18 8.28
N ARG A 54 -18.33 -14.00 9.16
CA ARG A 54 -19.00 -15.02 9.99
C ARG A 54 -18.24 -15.41 11.26
N ASN A 55 -17.05 -14.85 11.50
CA ASN A 55 -16.28 -15.08 12.71
C ASN A 55 -15.81 -13.75 13.33
N ASP A 56 -15.17 -12.91 12.52
CA ASP A 56 -14.54 -11.67 12.95
C ASP A 56 -15.16 -10.44 12.26
N TYR A 57 -15.13 -9.31 12.96
CA TYR A 57 -15.49 -7.99 12.42
C TYR A 57 -14.23 -7.23 12.01
N TRP A 58 -14.01 -7.06 10.71
CA TRP A 58 -12.84 -6.38 10.15
C TRP A 58 -13.13 -4.91 9.86
N LEU A 59 -12.42 -4.00 10.55
CA LEU A 59 -12.54 -2.57 10.28
C LEU A 59 -11.99 -2.24 8.89
N ALA A 60 -12.83 -1.74 7.99
CA ALA A 60 -12.46 -1.38 6.62
C ALA A 60 -12.31 0.14 6.42
N ASP A 61 -13.11 0.96 7.11
CA ASP A 61 -12.97 2.41 7.14
C ASP A 61 -13.31 2.99 8.52
N GLY A 62 -12.76 4.16 8.84
CA GLY A 62 -13.06 4.87 10.07
C GLY A 62 -12.07 4.62 11.21
N PHE A 63 -10.82 4.30 10.92
CA PHE A 63 -9.76 4.12 11.93
C PHE A 63 -9.58 5.31 12.87
N HIS A 64 -9.68 6.56 12.37
CA HIS A 64 -9.62 7.74 13.22
C HIS A 64 -10.84 7.84 14.14
N ARG A 65 -12.03 7.50 13.63
CA ARG A 65 -13.28 7.47 14.42
C ARG A 65 -13.21 6.42 15.52
N TRP A 66 -12.78 5.21 15.18
CA TRP A 66 -12.56 4.14 16.16
C TRP A 66 -11.59 4.57 17.27
N ASN A 67 -10.47 5.23 16.92
CA ASN A 67 -9.52 5.71 17.94
C ASN A 67 -10.12 6.83 18.81
N ALA A 68 -10.93 7.73 18.25
CA ALA A 68 -11.60 8.78 19.03
C ALA A 68 -12.57 8.18 20.05
N HIS A 69 -13.43 7.23 19.64
CA HIS A 69 -14.32 6.53 20.57
C HIS A 69 -13.53 5.77 21.66
N ARG A 70 -12.44 5.09 21.27
CA ARG A 70 -11.58 4.37 22.22
C ARG A 70 -10.94 5.30 23.25
N ASN A 71 -10.50 6.48 22.83
CA ASN A 71 -9.86 7.46 23.72
C ASN A 71 -10.87 8.12 24.67
N GLN A 72 -12.15 8.19 24.27
CA GLN A 72 -13.26 8.66 25.12
C GLN A 72 -13.84 7.56 26.02
N GLU A 73 -13.27 6.35 25.99
CA GLU A 73 -13.77 5.18 26.74
C GLU A 73 -15.24 4.83 26.42
N GLU A 74 -15.75 5.25 25.26
CA GLU A 74 -17.06 4.86 24.75
C GLU A 74 -16.98 3.38 24.36
N PRO A 75 -17.78 2.48 24.95
CA PRO A 75 -17.64 1.04 24.75
C PRO A 75 -18.11 0.58 23.37
N THR A 76 -19.01 1.35 22.75
CA THR A 76 -19.63 1.01 21.47
C THR A 76 -19.40 2.08 20.42
N ILE A 77 -19.44 1.68 19.16
CA ILE A 77 -19.35 2.56 18.00
C ILE A 77 -20.38 2.17 16.95
N ARG A 78 -20.94 3.19 16.30
CA ARG A 78 -21.87 3.01 15.18
C ARG A 78 -21.15 2.45 13.97
N ALA A 79 -21.66 1.35 13.42
CA ALA A 79 -21.05 0.63 12.31
C ALA A 79 -22.07 0.28 11.22
N ILE A 80 -21.63 0.35 9.97
CA ILE A 80 -22.29 -0.26 8.80
C ILE A 80 -21.58 -1.58 8.52
N ILE A 81 -22.34 -2.68 8.50
CA ILE A 81 -21.79 -4.02 8.35
C ILE A 81 -21.98 -4.51 6.92
N TYR A 82 -20.89 -4.97 6.31
CA TYR A 82 -20.90 -5.69 5.05
C TYR A 82 -20.61 -7.16 5.33
N HIS A 83 -21.43 -8.07 4.80
CA HIS A 83 -21.08 -9.49 4.84
C HIS A 83 -20.00 -9.77 3.81
N GLY A 84 -18.80 -10.12 4.28
CA GLY A 84 -17.65 -10.34 3.42
C GLY A 84 -16.39 -10.70 4.19
N THR A 85 -15.44 -11.24 3.46
CA THR A 85 -14.17 -11.72 3.99
C THR A 85 -13.23 -10.59 4.40
N ARG A 86 -12.22 -10.91 5.22
CA ARG A 86 -11.07 -10.02 5.48
C ARG A 86 -10.46 -9.43 4.20
N ARG A 87 -10.37 -10.22 3.12
CA ARG A 87 -9.79 -9.78 1.85
C ARG A 87 -10.66 -8.71 1.17
N GLU A 88 -11.98 -8.87 1.23
CA GLU A 88 -12.91 -7.87 0.73
C GLU A 88 -12.86 -6.58 1.54
N ALA A 89 -12.65 -6.68 2.86
CA ALA A 89 -12.43 -5.52 3.73
C ALA A 89 -11.17 -4.72 3.32
N VAL A 90 -10.06 -5.42 3.02
CA VAL A 90 -8.83 -4.77 2.53
C VAL A 90 -9.06 -4.14 1.15
N LEU A 91 -9.76 -4.83 0.25
CA LEU A 91 -10.06 -4.31 -1.08
C LEU A 91 -10.98 -3.08 -1.02
N TYR A 92 -11.91 -3.03 -0.07
CA TYR A 92 -12.72 -1.85 0.20
C TYR A 92 -11.85 -0.68 0.69
N SER A 93 -10.94 -0.95 1.63
CA SER A 93 -10.19 0.10 2.32
C SER A 93 -9.20 0.84 1.42
N VAL A 94 -8.61 0.18 0.41
CA VAL A 94 -7.65 0.82 -0.51
C VAL A 94 -8.27 1.95 -1.37
N GLY A 95 -9.58 1.90 -1.58
CA GLY A 95 -10.35 2.92 -2.32
C GLY A 95 -11.13 3.88 -1.43
N ALA A 96 -11.29 3.55 -0.13
CA ALA A 96 -12.01 4.37 0.82
C ALA A 96 -11.42 5.79 0.93
N ASN A 97 -12.26 6.78 1.24
CA ASN A 97 -11.88 8.20 1.37
C ASN A 97 -11.31 8.85 0.08
N ALA A 98 -11.51 8.24 -1.09
CA ALA A 98 -11.20 8.87 -2.37
C ALA A 98 -12.26 9.89 -2.80
N ASP A 99 -13.53 9.57 -2.53
CA ASP A 99 -14.69 10.26 -3.10
C ASP A 99 -15.50 11.06 -2.05
N HIS A 100 -15.29 10.85 -0.74
CA HIS A 100 -16.06 11.50 0.33
C HIS A 100 -15.38 12.78 0.83
N LYS A 101 -16.14 13.89 0.83
CA LYS A 101 -15.69 15.27 1.10
C LYS A 101 -15.76 15.78 2.55
N PRO A 102 -16.30 15.08 3.58
CA PRO A 102 -16.09 15.53 4.96
C PRO A 102 -14.86 14.88 5.63
N ALA A 103 -14.36 13.75 5.13
CA ALA A 103 -13.24 13.01 5.73
C ALA A 103 -11.85 13.57 5.33
N LEU A 104 -10.82 13.27 6.15
CA LEU A 104 -9.43 13.66 5.89
C LEU A 104 -8.98 13.19 4.50
N PRO A 105 -8.49 14.07 3.60
CA PRO A 105 -8.06 13.66 2.26
C PRO A 105 -6.92 12.64 2.30
N ARG A 106 -6.84 11.76 1.29
CA ARG A 106 -5.71 10.82 1.15
C ARG A 106 -4.42 11.55 0.77
N SER A 107 -3.38 11.37 1.58
CA SER A 107 -2.04 11.86 1.28
C SER A 107 -1.40 11.06 0.14
N ARG A 108 -0.29 11.57 -0.42
CA ARG A 108 0.49 10.81 -1.43
C ARG A 108 1.04 9.50 -0.85
N ALA A 109 1.41 9.51 0.43
CA ALA A 109 1.88 8.32 1.14
C ALA A 109 0.74 7.28 1.30
N ASP A 110 -0.47 7.72 1.63
CA ASP A 110 -1.65 6.84 1.72
C ASP A 110 -1.96 6.18 0.37
N LYS A 111 -1.97 6.97 -0.71
CA LYS A 111 -2.18 6.46 -2.07
C LYS A 111 -1.11 5.45 -2.47
N ARG A 112 0.16 5.71 -2.12
CA ARG A 112 1.26 4.76 -2.35
C ARG A 112 1.04 3.48 -1.55
N LYS A 113 0.75 3.58 -0.25
CA LYS A 113 0.50 2.42 0.62
C LYS A 113 -0.64 1.55 0.09
N ALA A 114 -1.77 2.16 -0.27
CA ALA A 114 -2.91 1.46 -0.85
C ALA A 114 -2.54 0.63 -2.09
N VAL A 115 -1.76 1.22 -3.01
CA VAL A 115 -1.28 0.50 -4.22
C VAL A 115 -0.30 -0.60 -3.85
N LEU A 116 0.64 -0.34 -2.92
CA LEU A 116 1.60 -1.34 -2.46
C LEU A 116 0.92 -2.53 -1.79
N THR A 117 -0.15 -2.30 -1.03
CA THR A 117 -0.97 -3.37 -0.44
C THR A 117 -1.48 -4.33 -1.51
N LEU A 118 -1.99 -3.81 -2.64
CA LEU A 118 -2.46 -4.65 -3.74
C LEU A 118 -1.30 -5.32 -4.51
N LEU A 119 -0.19 -4.62 -4.73
CA LEU A 119 0.96 -5.16 -5.48
C LEU A 119 1.75 -6.23 -4.71
N ASN A 120 1.70 -6.23 -3.38
CA ASN A 120 2.36 -7.23 -2.54
C ASN A 120 1.50 -8.48 -2.32
N ASP A 121 0.23 -8.45 -2.69
CA ASP A 121 -0.67 -9.59 -2.55
C ASP A 121 -0.55 -10.55 -3.76
N PRO A 122 -0.35 -11.86 -3.56
CA PRO A 122 -0.15 -12.81 -4.66
C PRO A 122 -1.30 -12.86 -5.68
N GLU A 123 -2.53 -12.58 -5.27
CA GLU A 123 -3.69 -12.59 -6.15
C GLU A 123 -3.82 -11.26 -6.90
N TRP A 124 -3.80 -10.14 -6.16
CA TRP A 124 -4.03 -8.82 -6.74
C TRP A 124 -2.85 -8.28 -7.53
N LYS A 125 -1.62 -8.74 -7.25
CA LYS A 125 -0.45 -8.44 -8.08
C LYS A 125 -0.65 -8.88 -9.54
N GLN A 126 -1.45 -9.92 -9.79
CA GLN A 126 -1.75 -10.41 -11.14
C GLN A 126 -2.76 -9.54 -11.91
N TRP A 127 -3.42 -8.60 -11.23
CA TRP A 127 -4.34 -7.67 -11.88
C TRP A 127 -3.62 -6.66 -12.75
N SER A 128 -4.32 -6.16 -13.77
CA SER A 128 -3.82 -5.09 -14.62
C SER A 128 -3.60 -3.79 -13.83
N ASP A 129 -2.64 -2.97 -14.25
CA ASP A 129 -2.41 -1.64 -13.65
C ASP A 129 -3.68 -0.77 -13.62
N ARG A 130 -4.56 -0.92 -14.63
CA ARG A 130 -5.85 -0.22 -14.70
C ARG A 130 -6.83 -0.69 -13.63
N GLU A 131 -6.87 -1.99 -13.35
CA GLU A 131 -7.77 -2.55 -12.35
C GLU A 131 -7.32 -2.15 -10.94
N ILE A 132 -6.02 -2.27 -10.64
CA ILE A 132 -5.44 -1.77 -9.37
C ILE A 132 -5.70 -0.26 -9.22
N ALA A 133 -5.50 0.52 -10.29
CA ALA A 133 -5.75 1.96 -10.28
C ALA A 133 -7.22 2.30 -10.01
N ARG A 134 -8.16 1.52 -10.58
CA ARG A 134 -9.60 1.65 -10.35
C ARG A 134 -9.96 1.41 -8.89
N GLN A 135 -9.41 0.35 -8.30
CA GLN A 135 -9.66 -0.01 -6.90
C GLN A 135 -9.07 1.02 -5.93
N CYS A 136 -7.81 1.43 -6.14
CA CYS A 136 -7.15 2.43 -5.31
C CYS A 136 -7.57 3.88 -5.62
N LYS A 137 -8.38 4.12 -6.65
CA LYS A 137 -8.79 5.46 -7.12
C LYS A 137 -7.57 6.38 -7.38
N VAL A 138 -6.64 5.89 -8.18
CA VAL A 138 -5.41 6.59 -8.61
C VAL A 138 -5.23 6.48 -10.13
N SER A 139 -4.22 7.13 -10.69
CA SER A 139 -3.86 6.92 -12.09
C SER A 139 -3.14 5.57 -12.30
N ASP A 140 -3.39 4.92 -13.43
CA ASP A 140 -2.65 3.74 -13.89
C ASP A 140 -1.14 3.98 -13.98
N ARG A 141 -0.71 5.20 -14.36
CA ARG A 141 0.70 5.62 -14.35
C ARG A 141 1.33 5.54 -12.96
N THR A 142 0.58 5.86 -11.90
CA THR A 142 1.05 5.74 -10.52
C THR A 142 1.33 4.28 -10.18
N VAL A 143 0.40 3.39 -10.53
CA VAL A 143 0.54 1.95 -10.30
C VAL A 143 1.72 1.40 -11.06
N ASN A 144 1.83 1.73 -12.34
CA ASN A 144 2.93 1.28 -13.19
C ASN A 144 4.30 1.67 -12.60
N ARG A 145 4.47 2.93 -12.17
CA ARG A 145 5.71 3.38 -11.53
C ARG A 145 6.02 2.60 -10.25
N LEU A 146 5.01 2.36 -9.41
CA LEU A 146 5.19 1.64 -8.16
C LEU A 146 5.52 0.17 -8.38
N ARG A 147 4.89 -0.47 -9.36
CA ARG A 147 5.20 -1.85 -9.75
C ARG A 147 6.65 -1.98 -10.18
N HIS A 148 7.14 -1.12 -11.07
CA HIS A 148 8.56 -1.14 -11.46
C HIS A 148 9.52 -0.89 -10.29
N SER A 149 9.10 -0.17 -9.24
CA SER A 149 9.95 0.08 -8.08
C SER A 149 10.08 -1.09 -7.09
N ILE A 150 9.29 -2.15 -7.25
CA ILE A 150 9.31 -3.35 -6.38
C ILE A 150 9.81 -4.58 -7.15
N CYS A 151 9.84 -4.50 -8.47
CA CYS A 151 10.16 -5.61 -9.36
C CYS A 151 11.57 -5.40 -9.96
N ASP A 152 12.59 -6.01 -9.37
CA ASP A 152 13.98 -5.96 -9.88
C ASP A 152 14.22 -6.87 -11.10
N ASN A 153 13.22 -7.68 -11.52
CA ASN A 153 13.37 -8.64 -12.61
C ASN A 153 12.33 -8.44 -13.72
N ASP A 154 12.78 -8.50 -14.97
CA ASP A 154 12.00 -8.45 -16.23
C ASP A 154 10.82 -9.45 -16.32
N ALA A 155 10.69 -10.37 -15.36
CA ALA A 155 9.60 -11.32 -15.25
C ALA A 155 8.25 -10.64 -14.94
N ASP A 156 8.22 -9.59 -14.12
CA ASP A 156 6.97 -8.84 -13.86
C ASP A 156 6.58 -7.95 -15.04
N THR A 157 7.56 -7.49 -15.83
CA THR A 157 7.31 -6.84 -17.13
C THR A 157 6.68 -7.82 -18.14
N LYS A 158 6.91 -9.14 -17.99
CA LYS A 158 6.22 -10.19 -18.76
C LYS A 158 4.82 -10.53 -18.22
N LEU A 159 4.52 -10.30 -16.94
CA LEU A 159 3.14 -10.41 -16.41
C LEU A 159 2.18 -9.42 -17.07
N ASN A 160 2.71 -8.31 -17.61
CA ASN A 160 1.92 -7.40 -18.45
C ASN A 160 1.45 -8.02 -19.77
N LYS A 161 1.94 -9.21 -20.15
CA LYS A 161 1.46 -9.95 -21.33
C LYS A 161 0.16 -10.68 -21.00
N THR A 162 0.05 -11.42 -19.91
CA THR A 162 -1.18 -12.15 -19.53
C THR A 162 -1.91 -11.47 -18.37
N ARG A 163 -3.08 -10.88 -18.60
CA ARG A 163 -3.85 -10.15 -17.57
C ARG A 163 -5.23 -10.76 -17.36
N LYS A 164 -5.64 -10.97 -16.11
CA LYS A 164 -7.06 -11.23 -15.77
C LYS A 164 -7.86 -9.95 -15.97
N VAL A 165 -8.92 -10.04 -16.77
CA VAL A 165 -9.85 -8.94 -17.03
C VAL A 165 -11.27 -9.45 -16.79
N LYS A 166 -12.07 -8.66 -16.08
CA LYS A 166 -13.49 -8.92 -15.87
C LYS A 166 -14.31 -7.97 -16.74
N ARG A 167 -15.16 -8.51 -17.63
CA ARG A 167 -16.10 -7.73 -18.45
C ARG A 167 -17.51 -8.27 -18.18
N GLY A 168 -18.31 -7.53 -17.40
CA GLY A 168 -19.57 -8.06 -16.87
C GLY A 168 -19.31 -9.20 -15.88
N ASP A 169 -20.00 -10.33 -16.05
CA ASP A 169 -19.86 -11.51 -15.19
C ASP A 169 -18.78 -12.51 -15.64
N THR A 170 -18.06 -12.24 -16.73
CA THR A 170 -17.04 -13.14 -17.26
C THR A 170 -15.63 -12.66 -16.95
N GLU A 171 -14.84 -13.51 -16.30
CA GLU A 171 -13.40 -13.33 -16.09
C GLU A 171 -12.61 -14.12 -17.13
N TYR A 172 -11.66 -13.47 -17.81
CA TYR A 172 -10.78 -14.14 -18.78
C TYR A 172 -9.36 -13.58 -18.74
N ILE A 173 -8.40 -14.42 -19.13
CA ILE A 173 -6.97 -14.05 -19.23
C ILE A 173 -6.69 -13.60 -20.67
N ILE A 174 -6.25 -12.35 -20.85
CA ILE A 174 -5.86 -11.81 -22.17
C ILE A 174 -4.34 -11.83 -22.28
N ASP A 175 -3.80 -12.46 -23.34
CA ASP A 175 -2.41 -12.28 -23.76
C ASP A 175 -2.28 -11.07 -24.71
N THR A 176 -1.79 -9.95 -24.21
CA THR A 176 -1.60 -8.71 -24.97
C THR A 176 -0.27 -8.66 -25.72
N SER A 177 0.55 -9.72 -25.69
CA SER A 177 1.87 -9.75 -26.33
C SER A 177 1.85 -9.56 -27.86
N LYS A 178 0.68 -9.74 -28.48
CA LYS A 178 0.46 -9.66 -29.94
C LYS A 178 -0.39 -8.46 -30.40
N ILE A 179 -0.96 -7.69 -29.47
CA ILE A 179 -1.84 -6.56 -29.81
C ILE A 179 -0.97 -5.40 -30.31
N GLY A 180 -1.12 -5.02 -31.59
CA GLY A 180 -0.37 -3.94 -32.25
C GLY A 180 0.69 -4.40 -33.26
N LYS A 181 0.92 -5.71 -33.44
CA LYS A 181 1.77 -6.22 -34.53
C LYS A 181 0.92 -6.44 -35.78
N SER A 182 0.79 -5.41 -36.61
CA SER A 182 0.21 -5.57 -37.95
C SER A 182 1.05 -6.57 -38.75
N GLN A 183 0.43 -7.69 -39.14
CA GLN A 183 0.97 -8.60 -40.13
C GLN A 183 0.97 -7.87 -41.48
N ILE A 184 2.13 -7.44 -41.94
CA ILE A 184 2.34 -7.18 -43.36
C ILE A 184 3.28 -8.30 -43.84
N THR A 185 2.67 -9.32 -44.41
CA THR A 185 3.33 -10.33 -45.24
C THR A 185 3.56 -9.76 -46.63
N HIS A 186 4.76 -9.90 -47.20
CA HIS A 186 4.99 -10.22 -48.62
C HIS A 186 6.49 -10.61 -48.85
N PRO A 187 6.79 -11.34 -49.94
CA PRO A 187 7.48 -12.64 -49.91
C PRO A 187 9.02 -12.61 -50.09
N GLU A 188 9.61 -13.78 -49.90
CA GLU A 188 11.04 -14.13 -49.86
C GLU A 188 11.89 -13.65 -51.04
N THR A 189 13.13 -13.25 -50.73
CA THR A 189 14.30 -13.67 -51.51
C THR A 189 15.52 -13.85 -50.59
N ILE A 190 16.23 -14.94 -50.81
CA ILE A 190 17.39 -15.47 -50.08
C ILE A 190 18.66 -14.70 -50.53
N ASP A 191 19.54 -14.25 -49.62
CA ASP A 191 20.89 -14.86 -49.46
C ASP A 191 21.78 -14.24 -48.36
N ASN A 192 22.71 -15.08 -47.90
CA ASN A 192 23.65 -14.99 -46.78
C ASN A 192 24.64 -13.81 -46.77
N LYS A 193 25.07 -13.36 -45.56
CA LYS A 193 26.48 -13.46 -45.08
C LYS A 193 26.76 -12.85 -43.70
N ASP A 194 27.51 -13.65 -42.93
CA ASP A 194 28.64 -13.34 -42.03
C ASP A 194 28.50 -12.50 -40.73
N LYS A 195 28.68 -13.26 -39.62
CA LYS A 195 29.72 -13.14 -38.57
C LYS A 195 29.88 -11.87 -37.72
N ASN A 196 29.75 -12.11 -36.40
CA ASN A 196 30.53 -11.62 -35.26
C ASN A 196 30.86 -10.12 -35.14
N LEU A 197 30.45 -9.52 -34.02
CA LEU A 197 31.30 -8.62 -33.22
C LEU A 197 30.77 -8.52 -31.78
N THR A 198 31.46 -9.24 -30.89
CA THR A 198 31.67 -8.89 -29.48
C THR A 198 32.28 -7.49 -29.38
N GLU A 199 31.78 -6.61 -28.50
CA GLU A 199 32.63 -5.80 -27.59
C GLU A 199 31.83 -4.91 -26.61
N ASN A 200 32.11 -5.16 -25.32
CA ASN A 200 32.27 -4.24 -24.19
C ASN A 200 31.76 -2.78 -24.28
N ARG A 201 30.97 -2.38 -23.27
CA ARG A 201 31.03 -1.00 -22.72
C ARG A 201 30.62 -0.92 -21.22
N LYS A 202 31.67 -0.89 -20.39
CA LYS A 202 31.90 -0.13 -19.15
C LYS A 202 30.75 0.03 -18.13
N VAL A 203 30.92 -0.65 -16.99
CA VAL A 203 30.26 -0.32 -15.71
C VAL A 203 30.76 1.05 -15.25
N ALA A 204 29.86 2.03 -15.16
CA ALA A 204 30.16 3.32 -14.55
C ALA A 204 29.68 3.29 -13.10
N ASP A 205 30.63 3.48 -12.17
CA ASP A 205 30.41 3.68 -10.75
C ASP A 205 29.41 4.82 -10.52
N THR A 206 28.16 4.47 -10.23
CA THR A 206 27.17 5.47 -9.81
C THR A 206 27.25 5.58 -8.30
N LYS A 207 28.03 6.56 -7.81
CA LYS A 207 28.05 6.93 -6.39
C LYS A 207 26.65 7.38 -5.97
N ILE A 208 25.93 6.51 -5.26
CA ILE A 208 24.68 6.86 -4.60
C ILE A 208 25.03 7.83 -3.47
N LYS A 209 24.65 9.10 -3.62
CA LYS A 209 24.69 10.07 -2.53
C LYS A 209 23.53 9.74 -1.58
N VAL A 210 23.79 8.90 -0.59
CA VAL A 210 22.88 8.71 0.55
C VAL A 210 23.16 9.86 1.52
N THR A 211 22.14 10.65 1.84
CA THR A 211 22.27 11.69 2.86
C THR A 211 22.24 11.04 4.24
N THR A 212 23.02 11.58 5.16
CA THR A 212 23.20 11.06 6.52
C THR A 212 21.88 10.83 7.27
N ASP A 213 20.87 11.67 6.99
CA ASP A 213 19.54 11.58 7.58
C ASP A 213 18.73 10.38 7.08
N GLU A 214 18.91 9.94 5.82
CA GLU A 214 18.24 8.77 5.27
C GLU A 214 18.73 7.47 5.94
N ILE A 215 20.01 7.41 6.29
CA ILE A 215 20.61 6.28 7.02
C ILE A 215 20.10 6.27 8.47
N LEU A 216 20.01 7.44 9.11
CA LEU A 216 19.54 7.55 10.49
C LEU A 216 18.05 7.18 10.61
N ILE A 217 17.23 7.59 9.65
CA ILE A 217 15.80 7.25 9.58
C ILE A 217 15.61 5.74 9.35
N ALA A 218 16.41 5.14 8.46
CA ALA A 218 16.37 3.69 8.22
C ALA A 218 16.84 2.89 9.44
N PHE A 219 17.81 3.42 10.21
CA PHE A 219 18.26 2.78 11.43
C PHE A 219 17.20 2.86 12.53
N LEU A 220 16.68 4.05 12.84
CA LEU A 220 15.68 4.28 13.90
C LEU A 220 14.37 3.53 13.68
N SER A 221 13.98 3.30 12.42
CA SER A 221 12.77 2.52 12.09
C SER A 221 12.91 1.02 12.31
N ASN A 222 14.14 0.51 12.50
CA ASN A 222 14.43 -0.91 12.66
C ASN A 222 15.16 -1.27 13.98
N VAL A 223 15.50 -0.31 14.85
CA VAL A 223 16.19 -0.58 16.13
C VAL A 223 15.42 -1.58 17.01
N GLU A 224 14.08 -1.49 17.06
CA GLU A 224 13.23 -2.40 17.84
C GLU A 224 13.23 -3.85 17.30
N GLN A 225 13.71 -4.07 16.08
CA GLN A 225 13.77 -5.38 15.42
C GLN A 225 15.20 -5.94 15.32
N MET A 226 16.20 -5.23 15.84
CA MET A 226 17.61 -5.63 15.79
C MET A 226 18.06 -6.22 17.12
N SER A 227 18.88 -7.28 17.04
CA SER A 227 19.55 -7.82 18.23
C SER A 227 20.55 -6.80 18.82
N PRO A 228 20.81 -6.82 20.14
CA PRO A 228 21.77 -5.91 20.79
C PRO A 228 23.15 -5.88 20.11
N GLU A 229 23.61 -7.01 19.59
CA GLU A 229 24.87 -7.16 18.86
C GLU A 229 24.84 -6.43 17.50
N GLN A 230 23.71 -6.49 16.79
CA GLN A 230 23.52 -5.80 15.52
C GLN A 230 23.42 -4.28 15.72
N VAL A 231 22.76 -3.83 16.78
CA VAL A 231 22.70 -2.42 17.17
C VAL A 231 24.12 -1.90 17.45
N LYS A 232 24.92 -2.66 18.21
CA LYS A 232 26.31 -2.31 18.54
C LYS A 232 27.21 -2.26 17.30
N ALA A 233 27.05 -3.20 16.37
CA ALA A 233 27.79 -3.22 15.11
C ALA A 233 27.45 -2.03 14.21
N ALA A 234 26.16 -1.66 14.13
CA ALA A 234 25.70 -0.51 13.36
C ALA A 234 26.19 0.81 13.95
N ILE A 235 26.12 0.99 15.28
CA ILE A 235 26.67 2.17 15.95
C ILE A 235 28.17 2.29 15.70
N LYS A 236 28.92 1.17 15.75
CA LYS A 236 30.37 1.16 15.45
C LYS A 236 30.67 1.55 13.99
N ALA A 237 29.86 1.09 13.04
CA ALA A 237 30.00 1.44 11.62
C ALA A 237 29.69 2.93 11.34
N ILE A 238 28.68 3.48 12.02
CA ILE A 238 28.31 4.90 11.93
C ILE A 238 29.41 5.77 12.57
N ALA A 239 29.89 5.38 13.76
CA ALA A 239 30.98 6.06 14.46
C ALA A 239 32.27 6.15 13.62
N SER A 240 32.59 5.08 12.87
CA SER A 240 33.77 5.02 12.02
C SER A 240 33.64 5.82 10.73
N SER A 241 32.42 6.05 10.25
CA SER A 241 32.19 6.69 8.95
C SER A 241 31.85 8.18 9.08
N HIS A 242 31.21 8.59 10.18
CA HIS A 242 30.76 9.96 10.43
C HIS A 242 30.86 10.30 11.93
N PRO A 243 32.08 10.56 12.45
CA PRO A 243 32.34 10.71 13.89
C PRO A 243 31.64 11.94 14.53
N ASP A 244 31.24 12.94 13.74
CA ASP A 244 30.60 14.16 14.25
C ASP A 244 29.13 13.98 14.66
N LEU A 245 28.46 12.91 14.21
CA LEU A 245 27.03 12.66 14.51
C LEU A 245 26.79 12.14 15.93
N LEU A 246 27.83 11.63 16.59
CA LEU A 246 27.74 11.09 17.94
C LEU A 246 27.86 12.15 19.04
N LYS A 247 28.18 13.40 18.68
CA LYS A 247 28.30 14.51 19.65
C LYS A 247 26.95 14.94 20.26
N ASN A 248 25.84 14.59 19.62
CA ASN A 248 24.49 14.95 20.07
C ASN A 248 23.72 13.79 20.74
N LEU A 249 24.36 12.63 20.93
CA LEU A 249 23.73 11.49 21.59
C LEU A 249 23.91 11.61 23.11
N HIS A 250 23.15 12.50 23.75
CA HIS A 250 22.96 12.41 25.20
C HIS A 250 22.01 11.26 25.50
N LEU A 251 22.58 10.13 25.91
CA LEU A 251 21.84 9.10 26.63
C LEU A 251 21.43 9.73 27.97
N THR A 252 20.14 10.03 28.12
CA THR A 252 19.54 10.19 29.45
C THR A 252 19.43 8.80 30.08
N ASP A 253 19.98 8.67 31.28
CA ASP A 253 20.04 7.44 32.09
C ASP A 253 18.69 6.74 32.29
#